data_AF-A0A942IKK2-F1
#
_entry.id   AF-A0A942IKK2-F1
#
_cell.length_a   1.000
_cell.length_b   1.000
_cell.length_c   1.000
_cell.angle_alpha   90.00
_cell.angle_beta   90.00
_cell.angle_gamma   90.00
#
_symmetry.space_group_name_H-M   'P 1'
#
loop_
_entity.id
_entity.type
_entity.pdbx_description
1 polymer ?
#
loop_
_entity_poly.entity_id
_entity_poly.type
_entity_poly.pdbx_seq_one_letter_code
_entity_poly.pdbx_strand_id
1 'polypeptide(L)' 'RLRRGVFTSVPELVAAIDEYVAHHNTNPKPFIWTKSARDILQKVIRANRHLSSKQNGTLH' A
#
# COMPACT_ATOMS: atom_id res chain seq x y z
N ARG A 1 15.07 11.77 -13.28
CA ARG A 1 16.24 11.47 -12.43
C ARG A 1 16.10 10.12 -11.70
N LEU A 2 15.03 9.87 -10.95
CA LEU A 2 14.91 8.69 -10.06
C LEU A 2 14.81 7.31 -10.75
N ARG A 3 14.15 7.19 -11.92
CA ARG A 3 13.89 5.86 -12.54
C ARG A 3 15.09 5.14 -13.16
N ARG A 4 16.15 5.87 -13.54
CA ARG A 4 17.38 5.32 -14.17
C ARG A 4 18.62 6.12 -13.74
N GLY A 5 18.57 6.76 -12.58
CA GLY A 5 19.66 7.57 -12.06
C GLY A 5 20.72 6.70 -11.40
N VAL A 6 21.99 7.08 -11.57
CA VAL A 6 23.10 6.58 -10.74
C VAL A 6 23.40 7.67 -9.72
N PHE A 7 23.55 7.26 -8.45
CA PHE A 7 23.80 8.17 -7.34
C PHE A 7 25.14 7.82 -6.71
N THR A 8 25.91 8.85 -6.39
CA THR A 8 27.26 8.71 -5.82
C THR A 8 27.25 8.72 -4.30
N SER A 9 26.11 9.11 -3.69
CA SER A 9 25.93 9.14 -2.24
C SER A 9 24.46 8.97 -1.83
N VAL A 10 24.24 8.58 -0.57
CA VAL A 10 22.90 8.47 0.02
C VAL A 10 22.17 9.83 0.08
N PRO A 11 22.80 10.94 0.51
CA PRO A 11 22.14 12.25 0.51
C PRO A 11 21.65 12.66 -0.87
N GLU A 12 22.42 12.35 -1.92
CA GLU A 12 22.03 12.63 -3.30
C GLU A 12 20.77 11.86 -3.73
N LEU A 13 20.67 10.57 -3.36
CA LEU A 13 19.50 9.76 -3.62
C LEU A 13 18.26 10.29 -2.87
N VAL A 14 18.42 10.65 -1.59
CA VAL A 14 17.33 11.21 -0.77
C VAL A 14 16.77 12.47 -1.41
N ALA A 15 17.63 13.42 -1.78
CA ALA A 15 17.19 14.65 -2.44
C ALA A 15 16.43 14.38 -3.75
N ALA A 16 16.87 13.39 -4.54
CA ALA A 16 16.20 13.02 -5.79
C ALA A 16 14.85 12.32 -5.57
N ILE A 17 14.66 11.62 -4.44
CA ILE A 17 13.36 11.06 -4.04
C ILE A 17 12.41 12.18 -3.63
N ASP A 18 12.87 13.10 -2.79
CA ASP A 18 12.04 14.22 -2.30
C ASP A 18 11.57 15.11 -3.45
N GLU A 19 12.48 15.45 -4.38
CA GLU A 19 12.15 16.19 -5.60
C GLU A 19 11.11 15.45 -6.45
N TYR A 20 11.28 14.13 -6.62
CA TYR A 20 10.35 13.32 -7.39
C TYR A 20 8.96 13.29 -6.75
N VAL A 21 8.87 13.12 -5.42
CA VAL A 21 7.61 13.10 -4.68
C VAL A 21 6.92 14.47 -4.78
N ALA A 22 7.65 15.56 -4.54
CA ALA A 22 7.13 16.92 -4.63
C ALA A 22 6.54 17.18 -6.03
N HIS A 23 7.30 16.86 -7.09
CA HIS A 23 6.83 17.03 -8.46
C HIS A 23 5.63 16.13 -8.79
N HIS A 24 5.67 14.85 -8.40
CA HIS A 24 4.58 13.90 -8.67
C HIS A 24 3.27 14.30 -7.97
N ASN A 25 3.37 14.93 -6.80
CA ASN A 25 2.21 15.38 -6.03
C ASN A 25 1.61 16.71 -6.54
N THR A 26 2.26 17.43 -7.46
CA THR A 26 1.67 18.67 -8.03
C THR A 26 0.41 18.43 -8.85
N ASN A 27 0.31 17.28 -9.51
CA ASN A 27 -0.89 16.84 -10.22
C ASN A 27 -1.15 15.38 -9.85
N PRO A 28 -1.70 15.13 -8.64
CA PRO A 28 -1.81 13.78 -8.14
C PRO A 28 -2.85 13.02 -8.96
N LYS A 29 -2.53 11.76 -9.29
CA LYS A 29 -3.54 10.80 -9.72
C LYS A 29 -3.95 9.99 -8.49
N PRO A 30 -4.98 10.43 -7.74
CA PRO A 30 -5.35 9.77 -6.51
C PRO A 30 -5.80 8.33 -6.81
N PHE A 31 -5.39 7.41 -5.94
CA PHE A 31 -6.00 6.10 -5.90
C PHE A 31 -7.39 6.23 -5.26
N ILE A 32 -8.43 5.99 -6.04
CA ILE A 32 -9.81 6.04 -5.57
C ILE A 32 -10.22 4.66 -5.07
N TRP A 33 -10.51 4.55 -3.78
CA TRP A 33 -11.13 3.36 -3.21
C TRP A 33 -12.54 3.20 -3.79
N THR A 34 -12.76 2.16 -4.60
CA THR A 34 -14.06 1.87 -5.25
C THR A 34 -15.03 1.13 -4.33
N LYS A 35 -14.56 0.64 -3.19
CA LYS A 35 -15.36 -0.08 -2.20
C LYS A 35 -15.56 0.81 -0.99
N SER A 36 -16.78 0.79 -0.47
CA SER A 36 -17.08 1.53 0.76
C SER A 36 -16.29 0.93 1.93
N ALA A 37 -16.05 1.73 2.97
CA ALA A 37 -15.47 1.22 4.22
C ALA A 37 -16.27 0.04 4.78
N ARG A 38 -17.60 0.08 4.66
CA ARG A 38 -18.49 -1.02 5.04
C ARG A 38 -18.17 -2.30 4.27
N ASP A 39 -18.00 -2.24 2.95
CA ASP A 39 -17.69 -3.41 2.12
C ASP A 39 -16.34 -4.03 2.48
N ILE A 40 -15.35 -3.18 2.79
CA ILE A 40 -14.02 -3.61 3.24
C ILE A 40 -14.15 -4.34 4.58
N LEU A 41 -14.85 -3.76 5.55
CA LEU A 41 -15.07 -4.36 6.87
C LEU A 41 -15.83 -5.69 6.78
N GLN A 42 -16.86 -5.78 5.94
CA GLN A 42 -17.60 -7.03 5.74
C GLN A 42 -16.71 -8.15 5.16
N LYS A 43 -15.79 -7.81 4.24
CA LYS A 43 -14.81 -8.78 3.74
C LYS A 43 -13.86 -9.26 4.84
N VAL A 44 -13.37 -8.36 5.70
CA VAL A 44 -12.49 -8.70 6.83
C VAL A 44 -13.21 -9.64 7.80
N ILE A 45 -14.45 -9.31 8.19
CA ILE A 45 -15.26 -10.16 9.10
C ILE A 45 -15.44 -11.56 8.51
N ARG A 46 -15.79 -11.67 7.22
CA ARG A 46 -15.96 -12.97 6.55
C ARG A 46 -14.65 -13.76 6.52
N ALA A 47 -13.53 -13.12 6.20
CA ALA A 47 -12.22 -13.77 6.17
C ALA A 47 -11.84 -14.31 7.55
N ASN A 48 -12.02 -13.51 8.60
CA ASN A 48 -11.74 -13.92 9.99
C ASN A 48 -12.65 -15.07 10.44
N ARG A 49 -13.93 -15.07 10.08
CA ARG A 49 -14.86 -16.18 10.36
C ARG A 49 -14.36 -17.49 9.74
N HIS A 50 -13.96 -17.46 8.48
CA HIS A 50 -13.41 -18.65 7.82
C HIS A 50 -12.09 -19.12 8.44
N LEU A 51 -11.21 -18.20 8.81
CA LEU A 51 -9.93 -18.54 9.42
C LEU A 51 -10.10 -19.15 10.81
N SER A 52 -10.93 -18.55 11.66
CA SER A 52 -11.25 -19.07 12.99
C SER A 52 -11.99 -20.41 12.91
N SER A 53 -12.91 -20.57 11.96
CA SER A 53 -13.55 -21.86 11.71
C SER A 53 -12.57 -22.96 11.29
N LYS A 54 -11.51 -22.64 10.53
CA LYS A 54 -10.46 -23.59 10.13
C LYS A 54 -9.57 -24.01 11.31
N GLN A 55 -9.31 -23.10 12.26
CA GLN A 55 -8.56 -23.43 13.47
C GLN A 55 -9.32 -24.44 14.35
N ASN A 56 -10.65 -24.34 14.45
CA ASN A 56 -11.47 -25.28 15.23
C ASN A 56 -11.65 -26.66 14.58
N GLY A 57 -11.44 -26.78 13.25
CA GLY A 57 -11.54 -28.06 12.52
C GLY A 57 -10.23 -28.84 12.43
N THR A 58 -9.11 -28.28 12.91
CA THR A 58 -7.79 -28.94 12.91
C THR A 58 -7.47 -29.58 14.29
N LEU A 59 -8.41 -29.49 15.24
CA LEU A 59 -8.31 -30.04 16.60
C LEU A 59 -9.19 -31.28 16.83
N HIS A 60 -9.65 -31.93 15.76
CA HIS A 60 -10.42 -33.17 15.84
C HIS A 60 -9.91 -34.21 14.87
#